data_AF-A0A4P7KZ38-F1
#
_entry.id   AF-A0A4P7KZ38-F1
#
_cell.length_a   1.000
_cell.length_b   1.000
_cell.length_c   1.000
_cell.angle_alpha   90.00
_cell.angle_beta   90.00
_cell.angle_gamma   90.00
#
_symmetry.space_group_name_H-M   'P 1'
#
loop_
_entity.id
_entity.type
_entity.pdbx_description
1 polymer ?
#
loop_
_entity_poly.entity_id
_entity_poly.type
_entity_poly.pdbx_seq_one_letter_code
_entity_poly.pdbx_strand_id
1 'polypeptide(L)'
;MRKKALAEDPDEKGAQQHRFACKHMNKGGAVGYIAKYIAKNIDGYALEGETDFETGKPLTETAAAVSAWAATWRIPQFHFYNLPSKGVYREYRRLRSLSIATMLGDMAEKVRKAADEGDFATYIDAQGGPCTPRKEQTLRIAYKTADEPNAYDEAVQKIAGIYAQLHPDTPLMKTRLKKYRLVKKEPAHQAVDFLKSAIGAPRSSGNNCRKGGLTPSLDVHYFMPDCASREFFLLREYGFSSYTPELENPLPG
;
A
#
# COMPACT_ATOMS: atom_id res chain seq x y z
N MET A 1 -17.79 10.70 -8.32
CA MET A 1 -16.51 10.38 -7.63
C MET A 1 -16.49 10.85 -6.19
N ARG A 2 -16.59 12.16 -5.89
CA ARG A 2 -16.56 12.68 -4.50
C ARG A 2 -17.58 12.02 -3.55
N LYS A 3 -18.85 11.91 -3.96
CA LYS A 3 -19.91 11.23 -3.20
C LYS A 3 -19.51 9.79 -2.80
N LYS A 4 -18.86 9.05 -3.70
CA LYS A 4 -18.40 7.68 -3.44
C LYS A 4 -17.18 7.64 -2.50
N ALA A 5 -16.25 8.58 -2.66
CA ALA A 5 -15.07 8.71 -1.78
C ALA A 5 -15.42 9.08 -0.33
N LEU A 6 -16.57 9.72 -0.12
CA LEU A 6 -17.12 10.10 1.19
C LEU A 6 -18.24 9.17 1.67
N ALA A 7 -18.46 8.02 1.01
CA ALA A 7 -19.58 7.13 1.34
C ALA A 7 -19.40 6.32 2.63
N GLU A 8 -18.20 6.29 3.19
CA GLU A 8 -17.87 5.62 4.46
C GLU A 8 -17.25 6.67 5.37
N ASP A 9 -17.63 6.75 6.63
CA ASP A 9 -17.06 7.68 7.63
C ASP A 9 -16.75 9.10 7.09
N PRO A 10 -17.74 9.83 6.53
CA PRO A 10 -17.52 11.15 5.95
C PRO A 10 -17.04 12.20 6.96
N ASP A 11 -17.30 11.96 8.25
CA ASP A 11 -17.05 12.89 9.34
C ASP A 11 -15.72 12.64 10.06
N GLU A 12 -14.91 11.67 9.62
CA GLU A 12 -13.57 11.49 10.19
C GLU A 12 -12.70 12.73 9.97
N LYS A 13 -11.77 12.97 10.90
CA LYS A 13 -10.89 14.14 10.85
C LYS A 13 -10.09 14.17 9.55
N GLY A 14 -10.34 15.19 8.71
CA GLY A 14 -9.65 15.40 7.45
C GLY A 14 -10.25 14.67 6.24
N ALA A 15 -11.33 13.88 6.39
CA ALA A 15 -11.94 13.16 5.26
C ALA A 15 -12.35 14.09 4.12
N GLN A 16 -13.07 15.16 4.45
CA GLN A 16 -13.59 16.13 3.49
C GLN A 16 -12.49 16.84 2.68
N GLN A 17 -11.29 16.96 3.26
CA GLN A 17 -10.13 17.65 2.68
C GLN A 17 -9.25 16.71 1.86
N HIS A 18 -8.99 15.50 2.35
CA HIS A 18 -7.93 14.63 1.81
C HIS A 18 -8.43 13.44 0.99
N ARG A 19 -9.69 13.00 1.15
CA ARG A 19 -10.18 11.79 0.44
C ARG A 19 -10.46 12.01 -1.03
N PHE A 20 -10.78 13.23 -1.43
CA PHE A 20 -11.03 13.55 -2.82
C PHE A 20 -10.54 14.94 -3.18
N ALA A 21 -9.50 14.99 -4.00
CA ALA A 21 -9.04 16.20 -4.65
C ALA A 21 -9.20 16.02 -6.17
N CYS A 22 -9.89 16.95 -6.82
CA CYS A 22 -9.97 17.02 -8.27
C CYS A 22 -9.19 18.25 -8.72
N LYS A 23 -8.20 18.06 -9.59
CA LYS A 23 -7.42 19.14 -10.19
C LYS A 23 -7.61 19.09 -11.70
N HIS A 24 -7.86 20.24 -12.31
CA HIS A 24 -7.90 20.33 -13.77
C HIS A 24 -6.49 20.07 -14.32
N MET A 25 -6.38 19.28 -15.38
CA MET A 25 -5.11 18.98 -16.04
C MET A 25 -5.05 19.70 -17.37
N ASN A 26 -3.91 20.32 -17.66
CA ASN A 26 -3.66 20.91 -18.97
C ASN A 26 -3.51 19.82 -20.04
N LYS A 27 -4.11 20.03 -21.22
CA LYS A 27 -3.95 19.12 -22.35
C LYS A 27 -2.48 19.06 -22.79
N GLY A 28 -1.97 17.86 -23.07
CA GLY A 28 -0.64 17.67 -23.65
C GLY A 28 0.55 17.63 -22.69
N GLY A 29 0.34 17.82 -21.37
CA GLY A 29 1.42 17.64 -20.39
C GLY A 29 1.76 16.17 -20.12
N ALA A 30 2.95 15.90 -19.56
CA ALA A 30 3.41 14.54 -19.23
C ALA A 30 2.40 13.76 -18.34
N VAL A 31 1.77 14.45 -17.38
CA VAL A 31 0.72 13.87 -16.53
C VAL A 31 -0.51 13.47 -17.35
N GLY A 32 -0.93 14.29 -18.30
CA GLY A 32 -2.05 13.99 -19.19
C GLY A 32 -1.75 12.83 -20.13
N TYR A 33 -0.52 12.73 -20.62
CA TYR A 33 -0.06 11.56 -21.38
C TYR A 33 -0.15 10.29 -20.54
N ILE A 34 0.42 10.25 -19.34
CA ILE A 34 0.35 9.09 -18.44
C ILE A 34 -1.12 8.73 -18.12
N ALA A 35 -1.94 9.72 -17.76
CA ALA A 35 -3.36 9.51 -17.44
C ALA A 35 -4.14 8.92 -18.62
N LYS A 36 -3.83 9.34 -19.86
CA LYS A 36 -4.42 8.76 -21.08
C LYS A 36 -4.17 7.26 -21.17
N TYR A 37 -2.94 6.78 -20.95
CA TYR A 37 -2.63 5.35 -21.03
C TYR A 37 -3.18 4.56 -19.85
N ILE A 38 -3.27 5.16 -18.66
CA ILE A 38 -3.94 4.54 -17.52
C ILE A 38 -5.43 4.34 -17.81
N ALA A 39 -6.11 5.40 -18.26
CA ALA A 39 -7.54 5.34 -18.56
C ALA A 39 -7.85 4.29 -19.64
N LYS A 40 -7.11 4.30 -20.75
CA LYS A 40 -7.30 3.35 -21.86
C LYS A 40 -7.27 1.88 -21.45
N ASN A 41 -6.47 1.51 -20.44
CA ASN A 41 -6.34 0.12 -20.00
C ASN A 41 -7.37 -0.29 -18.93
N ILE A 42 -8.04 0.66 -18.27
CA ILE A 42 -9.00 0.35 -17.20
C ILE A 42 -10.33 -0.13 -17.79
N ASP A 43 -10.90 0.64 -18.72
CA ASP A 43 -12.25 0.40 -19.23
C ASP A 43 -12.32 0.30 -20.76
N GLY A 44 -11.19 0.47 -21.46
CA GLY A 44 -11.16 0.50 -22.92
C GLY A 44 -11.85 1.73 -23.51
N TYR A 45 -12.13 2.76 -22.71
CA TYR A 45 -12.87 3.94 -23.16
C TYR A 45 -12.15 4.65 -24.31
N ALA A 46 -12.95 5.04 -25.32
CA ALA A 46 -12.47 5.67 -26.56
C ALA A 46 -11.45 4.82 -27.36
N LEU A 47 -11.58 3.49 -27.30
CA LEU A 47 -10.89 2.52 -28.16
C LEU A 47 -11.86 1.79 -29.11
N GLU A 48 -13.08 2.30 -29.28
CA GLU A 48 -14.09 1.73 -30.18
C GLU A 48 -13.61 1.76 -31.63
N GLY A 49 -13.71 0.64 -32.33
CA GLY A 49 -13.26 0.50 -33.72
C GLY A 49 -11.76 0.33 -33.92
N GLU A 50 -10.96 0.43 -32.85
CA GLU A 50 -9.51 0.20 -32.90
C GLU A 50 -9.21 -1.28 -32.65
N THR A 51 -8.31 -1.85 -33.43
CA THR A 51 -7.86 -3.24 -33.31
C THR A 51 -6.42 -3.30 -32.81
N ASP A 52 -6.14 -4.31 -32.00
CA ASP A 52 -4.78 -4.65 -31.62
C ASP A 52 -4.01 -5.17 -32.82
N PHE A 53 -2.80 -4.65 -33.03
CA PHE A 53 -1.97 -5.00 -34.18
C PHE A 53 -1.48 -6.45 -34.12
N GLU A 54 -1.18 -6.96 -32.92
CA GLU A 54 -0.62 -8.31 -32.78
C GLU A 54 -1.70 -9.40 -32.84
N THR A 55 -2.85 -9.17 -32.21
CA THR A 55 -3.91 -10.20 -32.11
C THR A 55 -5.05 -10.02 -33.11
N GLY A 56 -5.18 -8.83 -33.72
CA GLY A 56 -6.31 -8.47 -34.59
C GLY A 56 -7.64 -8.29 -33.84
N LYS A 57 -7.65 -8.40 -32.51
CA LYS A 57 -8.86 -8.29 -31.68
C LYS A 57 -9.21 -6.83 -31.37
N PRO A 58 -10.48 -6.50 -31.09
CA PRO A 58 -10.85 -5.17 -30.64
C PRO A 58 -10.08 -4.76 -29.38
N LEU A 59 -9.53 -3.55 -29.35
CA LEU A 59 -8.77 -3.06 -28.19
C LEU A 59 -9.60 -3.00 -26.90
N THR A 60 -10.93 -2.84 -27.03
CA THR A 60 -11.87 -2.87 -25.90
C THR A 60 -11.88 -4.24 -25.20
N GLU A 61 -11.88 -5.34 -25.95
CA GLU A 61 -11.81 -6.70 -25.41
C GLU A 61 -10.44 -6.99 -24.81
N THR A 62 -9.37 -6.56 -25.49
CA THR A 62 -8.00 -6.75 -25.03
C THR A 62 -7.75 -6.03 -23.71
N ALA A 63 -8.24 -4.79 -23.55
CA ALA A 63 -8.11 -4.04 -22.29
C ALA A 63 -8.77 -4.77 -21.11
N ALA A 64 -9.97 -5.32 -21.30
CA ALA A 64 -10.67 -6.10 -20.29
C ALA A 64 -9.92 -7.38 -19.92
N ALA A 65 -9.41 -8.11 -20.92
CA ALA A 65 -8.62 -9.34 -20.73
C ALA A 65 -7.31 -9.08 -19.98
N VAL A 66 -6.57 -8.03 -20.37
CA VAL A 66 -5.32 -7.61 -19.71
C VAL A 66 -5.57 -7.21 -18.26
N SER A 67 -6.66 -6.49 -18.00
CA SER A 67 -7.07 -6.12 -16.64
C SER A 67 -7.48 -7.32 -15.79
N ALA A 68 -8.22 -8.27 -16.35
CA ALA A 68 -8.58 -9.52 -15.66
C ALA A 68 -7.33 -10.36 -15.33
N TRP A 69 -6.41 -10.51 -16.28
CA TRP A 69 -5.15 -11.23 -16.07
C TRP A 69 -4.28 -10.57 -15.01
N ALA A 70 -4.04 -9.26 -15.11
CA ALA A 70 -3.26 -8.52 -14.13
C ALA A 70 -3.87 -8.61 -12.71
N ALA A 71 -5.19 -8.55 -12.59
CA ALA A 71 -5.89 -8.73 -11.31
C ALA A 71 -5.72 -10.15 -10.75
N THR A 72 -5.84 -11.17 -11.61
CA THR A 72 -5.72 -12.60 -11.25
C THR A 72 -4.35 -12.88 -10.63
N TRP A 73 -3.30 -12.36 -11.25
CA TRP A 73 -1.90 -12.59 -10.85
C TRP A 73 -1.33 -11.48 -9.95
N ARG A 74 -2.15 -10.49 -9.58
CA ARG A 74 -1.75 -9.32 -8.77
C ARG A 74 -0.56 -8.55 -9.35
N ILE A 75 -0.53 -8.40 -10.68
CA ILE A 75 0.54 -7.73 -11.41
C ILE A 75 0.25 -6.22 -11.47
N PRO A 76 1.18 -5.36 -11.01
CA PRO A 76 1.03 -3.91 -11.16
C PRO A 76 1.18 -3.49 -12.63
N GLN A 77 0.10 -3.05 -13.28
CA GLN A 77 0.11 -2.62 -14.69
C GLN A 77 0.94 -1.34 -14.93
N PHE A 78 0.94 -0.39 -13.99
CA PHE A 78 1.63 0.91 -14.12
C PHE A 78 2.75 1.04 -13.10
N HIS A 79 3.88 0.39 -13.38
CA HIS A 79 5.08 0.52 -12.57
C HIS A 79 6.05 1.52 -13.20
N PHE A 80 6.15 2.71 -12.61
CA PHE A 80 7.21 3.66 -12.96
C PHE A 80 8.57 3.08 -12.60
N TYR A 81 9.47 3.00 -13.58
CA TYR A 81 10.85 2.57 -13.40
C TYR A 81 11.75 3.78 -13.04
N ASN A 82 12.97 3.51 -12.60
CA ASN A 82 13.99 4.53 -12.27
C ASN A 82 13.62 5.55 -11.18
N LEU A 83 12.61 5.26 -10.36
CA LEU A 83 12.30 6.05 -9.17
C LEU A 83 12.84 5.36 -7.91
N PRO A 84 13.19 6.13 -6.86
CA PRO A 84 13.51 5.58 -5.55
C PRO A 84 12.38 4.71 -4.99
N SER A 85 12.74 3.73 -4.16
CA SER A 85 11.79 2.74 -3.67
C SER A 85 10.62 3.36 -2.91
N LYS A 86 9.39 3.08 -3.35
CA LYS A 86 8.16 3.41 -2.61
C LYS A 86 8.06 2.66 -1.28
N GLY A 87 8.81 1.56 -1.12
CA GLY A 87 8.88 0.83 0.13
C GLY A 87 9.53 1.68 1.23
N VAL A 88 10.67 2.31 0.94
CA VAL A 88 11.38 3.21 1.87
C VAL A 88 10.47 4.39 2.24
N TYR A 89 9.85 5.02 1.24
CA TYR A 89 8.86 6.09 1.42
C TYR A 89 7.73 5.70 2.40
N ARG A 90 7.18 4.49 2.23
CA ARG A 90 6.10 3.98 3.10
C ARG A 90 6.56 3.63 4.51
N GLU A 91 7.79 3.14 4.68
CA GLU A 91 8.35 2.85 6.00
C GLU A 91 8.57 4.12 6.80
N TYR A 92 9.06 5.21 6.19
CA TYR A 92 9.24 6.49 6.89
C TYR A 92 7.94 7.11 7.39
N ARG A 93 6.85 6.97 6.62
CA ARG A 93 5.52 7.45 7.04
C ARG A 93 4.96 6.70 8.26
N ARG A 94 5.66 5.68 8.78
CA ARG A 94 5.39 5.04 10.08
C ARG A 94 6.10 5.73 11.24
N LEU A 95 7.20 6.44 10.97
CA LEU A 95 8.02 7.18 11.93
C LEU A 95 7.61 8.67 11.97
N ARG A 96 6.31 8.94 11.90
CA ARG A 96 5.83 10.33 11.89
C ARG A 96 6.23 11.01 13.20
N SER A 97 6.59 12.28 13.12
CA SER A 97 6.94 13.10 14.28
C SER A 97 8.21 12.69 15.04
N LEU A 98 9.02 11.76 14.52
CA LEU A 98 10.33 11.42 15.06
C LEU A 98 11.43 11.99 14.17
N SER A 99 12.36 12.76 14.74
CA SER A 99 13.57 13.14 14.04
C SER A 99 14.55 11.97 14.05
N ILE A 100 15.16 11.70 12.90
CA ILE A 100 16.17 10.64 12.73
C ILE A 100 17.56 11.20 12.48
N ALA A 101 17.73 12.53 12.50
CA ALA A 101 18.99 13.20 12.22
C ALA A 101 20.11 12.69 13.13
N THR A 102 19.84 12.51 14.42
CA THR A 102 20.82 12.01 15.39
C THR A 102 21.26 10.57 15.13
N MET A 103 20.40 9.72 14.54
CA MET A 103 20.71 8.30 14.31
C MET A 103 21.28 8.01 12.92
N LEU A 104 20.75 8.67 11.89
CA LEU A 104 21.04 8.36 10.49
C LEU A 104 21.61 9.55 9.71
N GLY A 105 21.78 10.70 10.35
CA GLY A 105 22.31 11.93 9.76
C GLY A 105 21.25 12.81 9.08
N ASP A 106 21.64 14.04 8.77
CA ASP A 106 20.75 15.08 8.23
C ASP A 106 20.17 14.72 6.86
N MET A 107 20.93 14.01 6.02
CA MET A 107 20.44 13.59 4.71
C MET A 107 19.29 12.60 4.85
N ALA A 108 19.38 11.68 5.81
CA ALA A 108 18.29 10.74 6.08
C ALA A 108 17.05 11.45 6.62
N GLU A 109 17.23 12.46 7.47
CA GLU A 109 16.13 13.29 7.98
C GLU A 109 15.43 14.07 6.85
N LYS A 110 16.16 14.60 5.87
CA LYS A 110 15.55 15.24 4.69
C LYS A 110 14.62 14.29 3.94
N VAL A 111 15.05 13.06 3.71
CA VAL A 111 14.24 12.02 3.06
C VAL A 111 13.00 11.69 3.90
N ARG A 112 13.16 11.51 5.22
CA ARG A 112 12.03 11.25 6.14
C ARG A 112 11.02 12.40 6.12
N LYS A 113 11.49 13.64 6.24
CA LYS A 113 10.65 14.85 6.28
C LYS A 113 9.83 14.98 5.00
N ALA A 114 10.47 14.85 3.83
CA ALA A 114 9.78 14.87 2.54
C ALA A 114 8.71 13.75 2.45
N ALA A 115 9.03 12.55 2.93
CA ALA A 115 8.09 11.44 2.96
C ALA A 115 6.89 11.68 3.88
N ASP A 116 7.10 12.30 5.05
CA ASP A 116 6.07 12.62 6.04
C ASP A 116 5.09 13.68 5.50
N GLU A 117 5.63 14.76 4.93
CA GLU A 117 4.88 15.87 4.31
C GLU A 117 4.13 15.43 3.04
N GLY A 118 4.52 14.31 2.44
CA GLY A 118 3.92 13.84 1.20
C GLY A 118 4.54 14.46 -0.05
N ASP A 119 5.65 15.19 0.08
CA ASP A 119 6.37 15.78 -1.05
C ASP A 119 7.25 14.73 -1.73
N PHE A 120 6.69 14.10 -2.74
CA PHE A 120 7.37 13.04 -3.47
C PHE A 120 8.52 13.56 -4.36
N ALA A 121 8.48 14.82 -4.81
CA ALA A 121 9.54 15.39 -5.65
C ALA A 121 10.81 15.58 -4.81
N THR A 122 10.69 16.26 -3.68
CA THR A 122 11.80 16.44 -2.73
C THR A 122 12.30 15.10 -2.21
N TYR A 123 11.43 14.10 -2.03
CA TYR A 123 11.83 12.74 -1.68
C TYR A 123 12.71 12.08 -2.76
N ILE A 124 12.38 12.26 -4.04
CA ILE A 124 13.18 11.73 -5.15
C ILE A 124 14.56 12.37 -5.12
N ASP A 125 14.62 13.69 -5.04
CA ASP A 125 15.86 14.45 -5.04
C ASP A 125 16.74 14.09 -3.83
N ALA A 126 16.15 13.99 -2.64
CA ALA A 126 16.85 13.62 -1.42
C ALA A 126 17.37 12.17 -1.42
N GLN A 127 16.84 11.29 -2.27
CA GLN A 127 17.34 9.92 -2.50
C GLN A 127 18.43 9.85 -3.58
N GLY A 128 18.91 10.99 -4.07
CA GLY A 128 19.92 11.10 -5.10
C GLY A 128 19.36 11.42 -6.49
N GLY A 129 18.05 11.61 -6.63
CA GLY A 129 17.39 12.00 -7.88
C GLY A 129 16.72 10.84 -8.66
N PRO A 130 16.19 11.14 -9.85
CA PRO A 130 15.69 10.12 -10.77
C PRO A 130 16.86 9.32 -11.38
N CYS A 131 16.62 8.05 -11.70
CA CYS A 131 17.59 7.14 -12.31
C CYS A 131 18.84 6.82 -11.46
N THR A 132 18.86 7.19 -10.17
CA THR A 132 20.00 6.90 -9.28
C THR A 132 20.15 5.39 -9.05
N PRO A 133 21.35 4.82 -9.27
CA PRO A 133 21.63 3.42 -8.96
C PRO A 133 21.29 3.07 -7.52
N ARG A 134 20.79 1.85 -7.29
CA ARG A 134 20.35 1.41 -5.94
C ARG A 134 21.44 1.52 -4.87
N LYS A 135 22.71 1.37 -5.27
CA LYS A 135 23.89 1.46 -4.38
C LYS A 135 24.22 2.89 -3.95
N GLU A 136 23.74 3.88 -4.71
CA GLU A 136 23.98 5.31 -4.50
C GLU A 136 22.77 6.02 -3.88
N GLN A 137 21.65 5.32 -3.69
CA GLN A 137 20.49 5.84 -2.97
C GLN A 137 20.85 6.07 -1.51
N THR A 138 20.40 7.17 -0.92
CA THR A 138 20.70 7.53 0.48
C THR A 138 20.20 6.47 1.47
N LEU A 139 18.98 5.97 1.28
CA LEU A 139 18.28 5.11 2.25
C LEU A 139 17.66 3.90 1.59
N ARG A 140 17.72 2.76 2.28
CA ARG A 140 17.25 1.47 1.79
C ARG A 140 16.47 0.70 2.87
N ILE A 141 15.64 -0.24 2.43
CA ILE A 141 14.92 -1.15 3.34
C ILE A 141 15.85 -2.28 3.73
N ALA A 142 15.95 -2.54 5.03
CA ALA A 142 16.53 -3.77 5.55
C ALA A 142 15.47 -4.85 5.68
N TYR A 143 15.84 -6.05 5.24
CA TYR A 143 15.05 -7.26 5.42
C TYR A 143 15.75 -8.17 6.44
N LYS A 144 14.95 -8.83 7.28
CA LYS A 144 15.39 -9.93 8.14
C LYS A 144 14.63 -11.17 7.69
N THR A 145 15.31 -12.32 7.60
CA THR A 145 14.64 -13.60 7.48
C THR A 145 13.76 -13.83 8.70
N ALA A 146 12.51 -14.20 8.48
CA ALA A 146 11.59 -14.50 9.56
C ALA A 146 12.09 -15.70 10.36
N ASP A 147 11.92 -15.65 11.68
CA ASP A 147 12.32 -16.74 12.58
C ASP A 147 11.46 -18.00 12.35
N GLU A 148 10.22 -17.80 11.90
CA GLU A 148 9.28 -18.86 11.53
C GLU A 148 9.09 -18.89 9.99
N PRO A 149 9.10 -20.07 9.36
CA PRO A 149 8.80 -20.21 7.95
C PRO A 149 7.33 -19.93 7.64
N ASN A 150 6.97 -19.84 6.36
CA ASN A 150 5.56 -19.78 5.96
C ASN A 150 4.86 -21.13 6.14
N ALA A 151 3.57 -21.20 5.79
CA ALA A 151 2.77 -22.43 5.84
C ALA A 151 3.26 -23.55 4.90
N TYR A 152 4.29 -23.28 4.10
CA TYR A 152 4.92 -24.22 3.17
C TYR A 152 6.39 -24.50 3.55
N ASP A 153 6.78 -24.20 4.79
CA ASP A 153 8.13 -24.38 5.34
C ASP A 153 9.24 -23.58 4.62
N GLU A 154 8.88 -22.52 3.91
CA GLU A 154 9.85 -21.66 3.22
C GLU A 154 10.28 -20.47 4.10
N ALA A 155 11.56 -20.13 4.02
CA ALA A 155 12.10 -18.93 4.67
C ALA A 155 11.56 -17.65 4.01
N VAL A 156 10.85 -16.81 4.79
CA VAL A 156 10.27 -15.56 4.28
C VAL A 156 11.07 -14.35 4.76
N GLN A 157 11.41 -13.46 3.84
CA GLN A 157 11.99 -12.16 4.18
C GLN A 157 10.90 -11.20 4.68
N LYS A 158 11.11 -10.62 5.87
CA LYS A 158 10.26 -9.58 6.45
C LYS A 158 11.03 -8.27 6.54
N ILE A 159 10.32 -7.16 6.37
CA ILE A 159 10.90 -5.82 6.54
C ILE A 159 11.27 -5.65 8.02
N ALA A 160 12.55 -5.44 8.30
CA ALA A 160 13.05 -5.15 9.63
C ALA A 160 13.04 -3.65 9.92
N GLY A 161 13.39 -2.84 8.92
CA GLY A 161 13.56 -1.41 9.08
C GLY A 161 14.23 -0.77 7.88
N ILE A 162 14.98 0.29 8.16
CA ILE A 162 15.67 1.13 7.19
C ILE A 162 17.08 1.44 7.64
N TYR A 163 18.01 1.55 6.70
CA TYR A 163 19.41 1.85 6.96
C TYR A 163 19.92 2.88 5.94
N ALA A 164 20.92 3.66 6.34
CA ALA A 164 21.61 4.58 5.43
C ALA A 164 22.64 3.79 4.60
N GLN A 165 22.42 3.73 3.30
CA GLN A 165 23.24 2.93 2.39
C GLN A 165 24.61 3.58 2.15
N LEU A 166 24.68 4.92 2.19
CA LEU A 166 25.92 5.69 1.99
C LEU A 166 26.74 5.86 3.28
N HIS A 167 26.16 5.53 4.43
CA HIS A 167 26.81 5.63 5.74
C HIS A 167 26.65 4.29 6.49
N PRO A 168 27.43 3.27 6.11
CA PRO A 168 27.26 1.91 6.64
C PRO A 168 27.52 1.78 8.15
N ASP A 169 28.24 2.73 8.74
CA ASP A 169 28.49 2.79 10.19
C ASP A 169 27.24 3.19 11.00
N THR A 170 26.18 3.63 10.33
CA THR A 170 24.93 4.01 11.00
C THR A 170 24.10 2.78 11.39
N PRO A 171 23.46 2.80 12.57
CA PRO A 171 22.67 1.67 13.02
C PRO A 171 21.41 1.46 12.16
N LEU A 172 20.98 0.21 12.04
CA LEU A 172 19.69 -0.14 11.47
C LEU A 172 18.55 0.47 12.30
N MET A 173 17.73 1.31 11.69
CA MET A 173 16.54 1.83 12.33
C MET A 173 15.34 0.89 12.14
N LYS A 174 14.95 0.19 13.20
CA LYS A 174 13.80 -0.73 13.20
C LYS A 174 12.48 0.04 13.12
N THR A 175 11.65 -0.26 12.12
CA THR A 175 10.34 0.40 11.91
C THR A 175 9.15 -0.49 12.28
N ARG A 176 9.38 -1.81 12.40
CA ARG A 176 8.33 -2.83 12.59
C ARG A 176 8.44 -3.49 13.97
N LEU A 177 8.21 -2.71 15.02
CA LEU A 177 8.31 -3.20 16.41
C LEU A 177 7.05 -3.94 16.88
N LYS A 178 5.88 -3.67 16.28
CA LYS A 178 4.62 -4.29 16.68
C LYS A 178 4.30 -5.50 15.80
N LYS A 179 4.03 -6.65 16.42
CA LYS A 179 3.43 -7.81 15.78
C LYS A 179 1.91 -7.76 15.99
N TYR A 180 1.16 -8.30 15.04
CA TYR A 180 -0.29 -8.36 15.10
C TYR A 180 -0.72 -9.83 15.04
N ARG A 181 -1.67 -10.20 15.89
CA ARG A 181 -2.30 -11.53 15.88
C ARG A 181 -3.81 -11.36 15.78
N LEU A 182 -4.45 -12.25 15.04
CA LEU A 182 -5.90 -12.39 15.03
C LEU A 182 -6.33 -12.99 16.36
N VAL A 183 -7.20 -12.30 17.09
CA VAL A 183 -7.74 -12.73 18.39
C VAL A 183 -9.25 -12.69 18.32
N LYS A 184 -9.94 -13.66 18.93
CA LYS A 184 -11.40 -13.65 19.01
C LYS A 184 -11.84 -12.41 19.79
N LYS A 185 -12.84 -11.69 19.29
CA LYS A 185 -13.49 -10.57 19.98
C LYS A 185 -14.26 -11.15 21.16
N GLU A 186 -13.83 -10.82 22.37
CA GLU A 186 -14.60 -11.21 23.55
C GLU A 186 -15.88 -10.37 23.68
N PRO A 187 -16.98 -10.94 24.20
CA PRO A 187 -18.20 -10.20 24.47
C PRO A 187 -17.95 -9.19 25.60
N ALA A 188 -17.56 -7.97 25.21
CA ALA A 188 -17.64 -6.73 25.97
C ALA A 188 -17.41 -6.80 27.51
N HIS A 189 -16.44 -7.57 28.02
CA HIS A 189 -16.05 -7.52 29.43
C HIS A 189 -14.65 -8.10 29.64
N GLN A 190 -13.62 -7.44 29.10
CA GLN A 190 -12.27 -7.34 29.67
C GLN A 190 -11.39 -6.48 28.76
N ALA A 191 -10.55 -5.66 29.36
CA ALA A 191 -9.76 -4.61 28.72
C ALA A 191 -8.59 -5.19 27.89
N VAL A 192 -8.89 -5.84 26.77
CA VAL A 192 -7.92 -6.03 25.70
C VAL A 192 -8.02 -4.83 24.75
N ASP A 193 -6.89 -4.14 24.53
CA ASP A 193 -6.75 -2.96 23.67
C ASP A 193 -7.05 -3.30 22.20
N PHE A 194 -8.32 -3.55 21.86
CA PHE A 194 -8.75 -3.71 20.48
C PHE A 194 -8.58 -2.36 19.77
N LEU A 195 -7.76 -2.36 18.71
CA LEU A 195 -7.52 -1.16 17.92
C LEU A 195 -8.83 -0.76 17.21
N LYS A 196 -9.45 0.34 17.66
CA LYS A 196 -10.49 1.04 16.89
C LYS A 196 -9.89 1.47 15.55
N SER A 197 -10.65 1.30 14.47
CA SER A 197 -10.20 1.35 13.07
C SER A 197 -9.50 2.65 12.61
N ALA A 198 -9.47 3.70 13.43
CA ALA A 198 -9.17 5.04 12.97
C ALA A 198 -7.68 5.37 12.76
N ILE A 199 -6.70 4.70 13.40
CA ILE A 199 -5.28 5.14 13.30
C ILE A 199 -4.26 3.99 13.25
N GLY A 200 -4.49 2.88 13.96
CA GLY A 200 -3.52 1.78 14.11
C GLY A 200 -3.89 0.43 13.47
N ALA A 201 -5.11 0.28 12.97
CA ALA A 201 -5.54 -0.99 12.38
C ALA A 201 -4.76 -1.28 11.08
N PRO A 202 -4.21 -2.49 10.89
CA PRO A 202 -3.57 -2.85 9.64
C PRO A 202 -4.62 -2.78 8.52
N ARG A 203 -4.38 -1.90 7.53
CA ARG A 203 -5.18 -1.88 6.31
C ARG A 203 -4.86 -3.15 5.53
N SER A 204 -5.85 -3.99 5.28
CA SER A 204 -5.69 -5.16 4.41
C SER A 204 -5.17 -4.72 3.04
N SER A 205 -4.27 -5.50 2.42
CA SER A 205 -3.87 -5.28 1.03
C SER A 205 -4.99 -5.57 0.04
N GLY A 206 -6.08 -6.20 0.49
CA GLY A 206 -7.33 -6.34 -0.23
C GLY A 206 -8.08 -5.01 -0.27
N ASN A 207 -8.39 -4.55 -1.47
CA ASN A 207 -9.34 -3.48 -1.73
C ASN A 207 -10.72 -3.88 -1.18
N ASN A 208 -11.08 -3.40 0.03
CA ASN A 208 -12.42 -3.61 0.62
C ASN A 208 -13.50 -2.72 -0.05
N CYS A 209 -13.44 -2.57 -1.39
CA CYS A 209 -14.45 -1.87 -2.17
C CYS A 209 -15.37 -2.85 -2.94
N ARG A 210 -16.00 -3.80 -2.25
CA ARG A 210 -17.18 -4.50 -2.80
C ARG A 210 -18.33 -4.34 -1.82
N LYS A 211 -19.21 -3.37 -2.06
CA LYS A 211 -20.52 -3.30 -1.36
C LYS A 211 -21.52 -4.17 -2.11
N GLY A 212 -22.23 -5.01 -1.36
CA GLY A 212 -23.48 -5.59 -1.80
C GLY A 212 -24.56 -4.53 -1.98
N GLY A 213 -25.57 -4.89 -2.76
CA GLY A 213 -26.84 -4.16 -2.85
C GLY A 213 -27.05 -3.39 -4.14
N LEU A 214 -27.23 -4.09 -5.25
CA LEU A 214 -28.08 -3.68 -6.37
C LEU A 214 -28.76 -4.95 -6.91
N THR A 215 -30.08 -5.00 -6.90
CA THR A 215 -30.93 -6.02 -7.57
C THR A 215 -31.95 -5.27 -8.43
N PRO A 216 -32.53 -5.88 -9.48
CA PRO A 216 -31.86 -6.39 -10.68
C PRO A 216 -32.58 -5.88 -11.96
N SER A 217 -31.91 -5.85 -13.12
CA SER A 217 -32.60 -6.04 -14.41
C SER A 217 -32.13 -7.37 -14.99
N LEU A 218 -33.10 -8.13 -15.48
CA LEU A 218 -33.05 -9.55 -15.79
C LEU A 218 -31.95 -9.92 -16.81
N ASP A 219 -31.53 -11.18 -16.73
CA ASP A 219 -30.69 -11.93 -17.68
C ASP A 219 -29.16 -11.94 -17.48
N VAL A 220 -28.70 -12.11 -16.23
CA VAL A 220 -27.42 -12.79 -15.96
C VAL A 220 -27.54 -13.60 -14.67
N HIS A 221 -27.37 -14.92 -14.76
CA HIS A 221 -27.21 -15.78 -13.58
C HIS A 221 -25.95 -15.38 -12.81
N TYR A 222 -26.09 -14.57 -11.77
CA TYR A 222 -25.04 -14.38 -10.78
C TYR A 222 -24.99 -15.63 -9.91
N PHE A 223 -23.86 -16.34 -9.94
CA PHE A 223 -23.49 -17.30 -8.91
C PHE A 223 -23.50 -16.53 -7.57
N MET A 224 -24.49 -16.78 -6.71
CA MET A 224 -24.35 -16.38 -5.31
C MET A 224 -23.12 -17.13 -4.78
N PRO A 225 -22.08 -16.46 -4.28
CA PRO A 225 -21.05 -17.19 -3.58
C PRO A 225 -21.72 -17.78 -2.34
N ASP A 226 -21.53 -19.09 -2.16
CA ASP A 226 -21.88 -19.76 -0.93
C ASP A 226 -21.40 -18.92 0.26
N CYS A 227 -22.19 -18.89 1.32
CA CYS A 227 -21.88 -18.23 2.59
C CYS A 227 -20.66 -18.85 3.31
N ALA A 228 -19.86 -19.66 2.59
CA ALA A 228 -18.83 -20.57 3.04
C ALA A 228 -17.41 -20.05 2.79
N SER A 229 -17.19 -18.80 2.38
CA SER A 229 -15.84 -18.24 2.47
C SER A 229 -15.52 -17.95 3.94
N ARG A 230 -14.78 -18.88 4.56
CA ARG A 230 -14.25 -18.80 5.95
C ARG A 230 -13.69 -17.42 6.33
N GLU A 231 -13.20 -16.66 5.36
CA GLU A 231 -12.62 -15.33 5.54
C GLU A 231 -13.61 -14.25 6.02
N PHE A 232 -14.89 -14.30 5.63
CA PHE A 232 -15.88 -13.29 6.04
C PHE A 232 -16.43 -13.52 7.45
N PHE A 233 -16.52 -14.78 7.88
CA PHE A 233 -16.97 -15.15 9.23
C PHE A 233 -15.99 -14.64 10.31
N LEU A 234 -14.70 -14.63 10.00
CA LEU A 234 -13.65 -14.25 10.95
C LEU A 234 -13.68 -12.77 11.34
N LEU A 235 -14.08 -11.83 10.48
CA LEU A 235 -14.00 -10.40 10.84
C LEU A 235 -15.08 -9.93 11.82
N ARG A 236 -16.24 -10.60 11.89
CA ARG A 236 -17.27 -10.29 12.91
C ARG A 236 -16.88 -10.83 14.28
N GLU A 237 -16.27 -12.01 14.32
CA GLU A 237 -15.91 -12.72 15.55
C GLU A 237 -14.48 -12.49 16.01
N TYR A 238 -13.57 -12.00 15.15
CA TYR A 238 -12.16 -11.80 15.45
C TYR A 238 -11.73 -10.36 15.15
N GLY A 239 -10.78 -9.86 15.94
CA GLY A 239 -10.14 -8.56 15.80
C GLY A 239 -8.61 -8.72 15.74
N PHE A 240 -7.93 -7.64 15.41
CA PHE A 240 -6.47 -7.60 15.49
C PHE A 240 -6.04 -7.06 16.87
N SER A 241 -5.25 -7.84 17.59
CA SER A 241 -4.50 -7.37 18.75
C SER A 241 -3.04 -7.16 18.36
N SER A 242 -2.44 -6.08 18.85
CA SER A 242 -1.01 -5.82 18.67
C SER A 242 -0.26 -6.15 19.95
N TYR A 243 0.90 -6.80 19.83
CA TYR A 243 1.83 -6.99 20.92
C TYR A 243 3.23 -6.58 20.47
N THR A 244 4.01 -6.02 21.39
CA THR A 244 5.44 -5.86 21.23
C THR A 244 6.08 -7.17 21.69
N PRO A 245 6.75 -7.93 20.81
CA PRO A 245 7.57 -9.03 21.28
C PRO A 245 8.61 -8.43 22.23
N GLU A 246 8.76 -9.03 23.41
CA GLU A 246 9.81 -8.65 24.36
C GLU A 246 11.14 -8.61 23.62
N LEU A 247 11.93 -7.57 23.86
CA LEU A 247 13.31 -7.51 23.40
C LEU A 247 13.97 -8.80 23.87
N GLU A 248 14.53 -9.59 22.94
CA GLU A 248 15.63 -10.49 23.30
C GLU A 248 16.68 -9.59 23.96
N ASN A 249 16.71 -9.64 25.29
CA ASN A 249 17.40 -8.72 26.19
C ASN A 249 18.85 -8.45 25.75
N PRO A 250 19.28 -7.19 25.76
CA PRO A 250 20.66 -6.92 26.09
C PRO A 250 20.70 -5.86 27.18
N LEU A 251 20.84 -6.28 28.43
CA LEU A 251 21.73 -5.67 29.43
C LEU A 251 22.04 -6.71 30.50
N PRO A 252 23.24 -7.31 30.54
CA PRO A 252 23.85 -7.66 31.80
C PRO A 252 24.47 -6.38 32.40
N GLY A 253 24.14 -6.14 33.68
CA GLY A 253 24.91 -5.36 34.68
C GLY A 253 25.57 -4.06 34.25
#